data_AF-A0A1M4VE39-F1
#
_entry.id   AF-A0A1M4VE39-F1
#
_cell.length_a   1.000
_cell.length_b   1.000
_cell.length_c   1.000
_cell.angle_alpha   90.00
_cell.angle_beta   90.00
_cell.angle_gamma   90.00
#
_symmetry.space_group_name_H-M   'P 1'
#
loop_
_entity.id
_entity.type
_entity.pdbx_description
1 polymer ?
#
loop_
_entity_poly.entity_id
_entity_poly.type
_entity_poly.pdbx_seq_one_letter_code
_entity_poly.pdbx_strand_id
1 'polypeptide(L)'
;MGRSGLERFIVAAVRASAKAARDSKREEERRFAANQRYFKSLEKLQRLQEKEAKQKYIDKRAYKAIELTKDSNDLFTYLLCGILPETLKQNHSINFETLKPKYEFPHFKLPKNLESVPQKPKEDKYILDVGKQPFWGKLFPSIKEKWLIKVENAKKTFQQDLKDWQYETENNEANIIKYTKDYEERKVQYEIEYSKQCIDVDEAKALYFALNPNEVVSYVSMVLEHSEYFIEWERNFRIAYSPDSKEILVEFQLPNFDIIPMIGEYKYVKSNDFIIEKQRKSTEIDICYKALISSISLRTIYEVIKSDQANAVTSICFNGYIIARDLSNGNNVKPTIISVSTSKSKFETICLDKIDPISCIRGLSAIVSSNPRELIAVKPIREFAMVDKRFVIEEDVVSTLDSRPNLMDLNPFEFENLVSNLFSRMGLDTKQTRSSKDGGVDAIAFDSRPILGGKIVIQAKRYKNTVGVSAARDLYGTMINEGASKGILVTTSSYGPDTFEFSKDKPIELIDGGGLLYLLNQVGVKAKIVLPE
;
A
#
# COMPACT_ATOMS: atom_id res chain seq x y z
N MET A 1 56.13 -73.36 74.37
CA MET A 1 55.24 -72.56 73.49
C MET A 1 55.13 -73.30 72.15
N GLY A 2 54.02 -73.73 71.56
CA GLY A 2 52.60 -73.74 71.91
C GLY A 2 51.85 -74.59 70.85
N ARG A 3 51.37 -75.79 71.20
CA ARG A 3 50.54 -76.65 70.31
C ARG A 3 49.03 -76.43 70.52
N SER A 4 48.61 -76.27 71.78
CA SER A 4 47.23 -75.89 72.17
C SER A 4 46.82 -74.49 71.68
N GLY A 5 47.78 -73.57 71.57
CA GLY A 5 47.56 -72.26 70.97
C GLY A 5 47.31 -72.33 69.46
N LEU A 6 48.01 -73.24 68.76
CA LEU A 6 47.98 -73.36 67.30
C LEU A 6 46.67 -74.01 66.80
N GLU A 7 46.18 -75.06 67.48
CA GLU A 7 44.86 -75.66 67.18
C GLU A 7 43.69 -74.70 67.48
N ARG A 8 43.73 -73.96 68.60
CA ARG A 8 42.73 -72.92 68.89
C ARG A 8 42.77 -71.79 67.86
N PHE A 9 43.96 -71.42 67.37
CA PHE A 9 44.11 -70.42 66.30
C PHE A 9 43.54 -70.93 64.97
N ILE A 10 43.80 -72.18 64.59
CA ILE A 10 43.27 -72.79 63.35
C ILE A 10 41.74 -72.88 63.41
N VAL A 11 41.16 -73.37 64.51
CA VAL A 11 39.70 -73.44 64.67
C VAL A 11 39.05 -72.05 64.69
N ALA A 12 39.69 -71.07 65.33
CA ALA A 12 39.24 -69.68 65.31
C ALA A 12 39.32 -69.07 63.89
N ALA A 13 40.39 -69.36 63.15
CA ALA A 13 40.58 -68.89 61.78
C ALA A 13 39.57 -69.52 60.80
N VAL A 14 39.28 -70.81 60.93
CA VAL A 14 38.25 -71.50 60.12
C VAL A 14 36.85 -70.95 60.44
N ARG A 15 36.53 -70.70 61.72
CA ARG A 15 35.26 -70.06 62.11
C ARG A 15 35.16 -68.60 61.64
N ALA A 16 36.26 -67.86 61.68
CA ALA A 16 36.33 -66.48 61.18
C ALA A 16 36.16 -66.44 59.65
N SER A 17 36.79 -67.37 58.92
CA SER A 17 36.64 -67.52 57.47
C SER A 17 35.21 -67.93 57.08
N ALA A 18 34.61 -68.90 57.77
CA ALA A 18 33.22 -69.30 57.54
C ALA A 18 32.21 -68.18 57.88
N LYS A 19 32.49 -67.36 58.91
CA LYS A 19 31.70 -66.17 59.24
C LYS A 19 31.85 -65.10 58.16
N ALA A 20 33.08 -64.79 57.74
CA ALA A 20 33.36 -63.85 56.66
C ALA A 20 32.69 -64.27 55.33
N ALA A 21 32.70 -65.56 54.98
CA ALA A 21 32.01 -66.06 53.79
C ALA A 21 30.48 -65.91 53.87
N ARG A 22 29.87 -66.13 55.04
CA ARG A 22 28.43 -65.91 55.25
C ARG A 22 28.06 -64.43 55.21
N ASP A 23 28.90 -63.58 55.79
CA ASP A 23 28.70 -62.13 55.78
C ASP A 23 28.88 -61.57 54.35
N SER A 24 29.87 -62.04 53.59
CA SER A 24 30.05 -61.72 52.16
C SER A 24 28.85 -62.13 51.32
N LYS A 25 28.32 -63.35 51.51
CA LYS A 25 27.11 -63.82 50.79
C LYS A 25 25.87 -62.98 51.14
N ARG A 26 25.68 -62.62 52.41
CA ARG A 26 24.59 -61.73 52.85
C ARG A 26 24.73 -60.32 52.28
N GLU A 27 25.96 -59.82 52.14
CA GLU A 27 26.23 -58.54 51.48
C GLU A 27 25.92 -58.58 49.99
N GLU A 28 26.30 -59.65 49.29
CA GLU A 28 25.95 -59.86 47.88
C GLU A 28 24.43 -59.95 47.67
N GLU A 29 23.72 -60.71 48.50
CA GLU A 29 22.25 -60.81 48.46
C GLU A 29 21.58 -59.44 48.74
N ARG A 30 22.12 -58.65 49.69
CA ARG A 30 21.65 -57.28 49.96
C ARG A 30 21.91 -56.35 48.78
N ARG A 31 23.10 -56.42 48.17
CA ARG A 31 23.44 -55.63 46.97
C ARG A 31 22.55 -56.00 45.79
N PHE A 32 22.30 -57.29 45.58
CA PHE A 32 21.40 -57.76 44.53
C PHE A 32 19.96 -57.29 44.74
N ALA A 33 19.43 -57.40 45.97
CA ALA A 33 18.10 -56.89 46.31
C ALA A 33 18.01 -55.36 46.20
N ALA A 34 19.06 -54.63 46.59
CA ALA A 34 19.15 -53.17 46.43
C ALA A 34 19.16 -52.77 44.95
N ASN A 35 19.96 -53.45 44.12
CA ASN A 35 20.01 -53.25 42.67
C ASN A 35 18.64 -53.52 42.02
N GLN A 36 17.94 -54.59 42.40
CA GLN A 36 16.59 -54.86 41.89
C GLN A 36 15.57 -53.77 42.26
N ARG A 37 15.61 -53.25 43.50
CA ARG A 37 14.75 -52.14 43.92
C ARG A 37 15.08 -50.87 43.13
N TYR A 38 16.37 -50.63 42.90
CA TYR A 38 16.86 -49.51 42.10
C TYR A 38 16.34 -49.59 40.66
N PHE A 39 16.51 -50.71 39.96
CA PHE A 39 15.99 -50.90 38.60
C PHE A 39 14.46 -50.74 38.52
N LYS A 40 13.70 -51.32 39.46
CA LYS A 40 12.24 -51.12 39.52
C LYS A 40 11.84 -49.67 39.74
N SER A 41 12.63 -48.91 40.51
CA SER A 41 12.38 -47.48 40.73
C SER A 41 12.66 -46.66 39.48
N LEU A 42 13.71 -47.00 38.72
CA LEU A 42 14.02 -46.38 37.43
C LEU A 42 12.93 -46.66 36.40
N GLU A 43 12.46 -47.90 36.27
CA GLU A 43 11.34 -48.23 35.36
C GLU A 43 10.07 -47.45 35.70
N LYS A 44 9.75 -47.31 37.00
CA LYS A 44 8.60 -46.52 37.45
C LYS A 44 8.75 -45.04 37.11
N LEU A 45 9.95 -44.47 37.31
CA LEU A 45 10.28 -43.09 36.93
C LEU A 45 10.15 -42.91 35.42
N GLN A 46 10.68 -43.83 34.62
CA GLN A 46 10.59 -43.78 33.16
C GLN A 46 9.13 -43.82 32.68
N ARG A 47 8.30 -44.72 33.21
CA ARG A 47 6.86 -44.77 32.87
C ARG A 47 6.13 -43.47 33.23
N LEU A 48 6.52 -42.85 34.35
CA LEU A 48 5.93 -41.59 34.79
C LEU A 48 6.34 -40.45 33.84
N GLN A 49 7.62 -40.38 33.46
CA GLN A 49 8.11 -39.43 32.46
C GLN A 49 7.46 -39.63 31.09
N GLU A 50 7.30 -40.87 30.62
CA GLU A 50 6.61 -41.17 29.36
C GLU A 50 5.14 -40.74 29.39
N LYS A 51 4.44 -40.98 30.52
CA LYS A 51 3.06 -40.54 30.71
C LYS A 51 2.95 -39.02 30.71
N GLU A 52 3.85 -38.32 31.41
CA GLU A 52 3.92 -36.87 31.42
C GLU A 52 4.23 -36.29 30.03
N ALA A 53 5.18 -36.88 29.30
CA ALA A 53 5.52 -36.48 27.94
C ALA A 53 4.33 -36.65 26.99
N LYS A 54 3.61 -37.78 27.08
CA LYS A 54 2.39 -38.03 26.30
C LYS A 54 1.28 -37.02 26.64
N GLN A 55 1.11 -36.69 27.92
CA GLN A 55 0.13 -35.71 28.36
C GLN A 55 0.48 -34.30 27.83
N LYS A 56 1.73 -33.87 27.99
CA LYS A 56 2.24 -32.60 27.43
C LYS A 56 2.04 -32.51 25.93
N TYR A 57 2.26 -33.60 25.20
CA TYR A 57 2.01 -33.66 23.76
C TYR A 57 0.52 -33.47 23.42
N ILE A 58 -0.38 -34.18 24.10
CA ILE A 58 -1.84 -34.05 23.94
C ILE A 58 -2.28 -32.61 24.23
N ASP A 59 -1.77 -32.01 25.30
CA ASP A 59 -2.12 -30.65 25.71
C ASP A 59 -1.62 -29.62 24.68
N LYS A 60 -0.40 -29.82 24.14
CA LYS A 60 0.13 -28.98 23.06
C LYS A 60 -0.73 -29.06 21.81
N ARG A 61 -1.19 -30.25 21.42
CA ARG A 61 -2.07 -30.45 20.25
C ARG A 61 -3.45 -29.82 20.46
N ALA A 62 -4.03 -29.99 21.66
CA ALA A 62 -5.29 -29.35 22.03
C ALA A 62 -5.18 -27.82 22.03
N TYR A 63 -4.11 -27.29 22.62
CA TYR A 63 -3.82 -25.85 22.62
C TYR A 63 -3.67 -25.31 21.19
N LYS A 64 -2.98 -26.04 20.30
CA LYS A 64 -2.84 -25.63 18.90
C LYS A 64 -4.19 -25.53 18.19
N ALA A 65 -5.12 -26.45 18.44
CA ALA A 65 -6.46 -26.39 17.87
C ALA A 65 -7.27 -25.18 18.39
N ILE A 66 -7.12 -24.84 19.69
CA ILE A 66 -7.73 -23.64 20.28
C ILE A 66 -7.16 -22.37 19.63
N GLU A 67 -5.84 -22.29 19.48
CA GLU A 67 -5.17 -21.15 18.84
C GLU A 67 -5.64 -20.94 17.40
N LEU A 68 -5.64 -22.00 16.57
CA LEU A 68 -6.14 -21.93 15.18
C LEU A 68 -7.62 -21.50 15.11
N THR A 69 -8.44 -21.98 16.05
CA THR A 69 -9.85 -21.58 16.15
C THR A 69 -9.98 -20.10 16.49
N LYS A 70 -9.15 -19.60 17.40
CA LYS A 70 -9.14 -18.19 17.78
C LYS A 70 -8.72 -17.33 16.60
N ASP A 71 -7.58 -17.63 15.97
CA ASP A 71 -7.05 -16.85 14.84
C ASP A 71 -8.07 -16.75 13.69
N SER A 72 -8.72 -17.86 13.34
CA SER A 72 -9.77 -17.87 12.31
C SER A 72 -10.99 -17.01 12.70
N ASN A 73 -11.44 -17.07 13.96
CA ASN A 73 -12.58 -16.30 14.43
C ASN A 73 -12.26 -14.81 14.58
N ASP A 74 -11.05 -14.46 15.01
CA ASP A 74 -10.59 -13.08 15.14
C ASP A 74 -10.53 -12.43 13.74
N LEU A 75 -9.93 -13.10 12.75
CA LEU A 75 -9.94 -12.64 11.36
C LEU A 75 -11.36 -12.52 10.79
N PHE A 76 -12.21 -13.53 10.99
CA PHE A 76 -13.60 -13.49 10.52
C PHE A 76 -14.37 -12.31 11.11
N THR A 77 -14.18 -12.05 12.41
CA THR A 77 -14.84 -10.93 13.11
C THR A 77 -14.32 -9.59 12.60
N TYR A 78 -13.01 -9.48 12.38
CA TYR A 78 -12.42 -8.27 11.81
C TYR A 78 -12.98 -7.95 10.41
N LEU A 79 -13.04 -8.96 9.53
CA LEU A 79 -13.60 -8.82 8.18
C LEU A 79 -15.10 -8.45 8.20
N LEU A 80 -15.85 -8.97 9.17
CA LEU A 80 -17.28 -8.73 9.30
C LEU A 80 -17.60 -7.31 9.81
N CYS A 81 -16.86 -6.79 10.79
CA CYS A 81 -17.23 -5.51 11.43
C CYS A 81 -16.06 -4.69 12.01
N GLY A 82 -14.81 -5.11 11.85
CA GLY A 82 -13.64 -4.43 12.45
C GLY A 82 -13.09 -3.25 11.66
N ILE A 83 -13.26 -3.25 10.33
CA ILE A 83 -12.63 -2.26 9.42
C ILE A 83 -13.09 -0.83 9.70
N LEU A 84 -14.39 -0.58 9.84
CA LEU A 84 -14.92 0.78 10.08
C LEU A 84 -14.53 1.34 11.45
N PRO A 85 -14.70 0.62 12.58
CA PRO A 85 -14.24 1.11 13.89
C PRO A 85 -12.74 1.42 13.97
N GLU A 86 -11.92 0.74 13.17
CA GLU A 86 -10.48 1.00 13.11
C GLU A 86 -10.16 2.33 12.42
N THR A 87 -10.70 2.55 11.22
CA THR A 87 -10.47 3.81 10.47
C THR A 87 -10.96 5.04 11.24
N LEU A 88 -12.04 4.93 12.02
CA LEU A 88 -12.57 6.04 12.82
C LEU A 88 -11.60 6.53 13.92
N LYS A 89 -10.61 5.73 14.31
CA LYS A 89 -9.61 6.10 15.34
C LYS A 89 -8.41 6.87 14.77
N GLN A 90 -8.25 6.88 13.45
CA GLN A 90 -7.07 7.42 12.78
C GLN A 90 -7.33 8.83 12.24
N ASN A 91 -6.27 9.62 12.13
CA ASN A 91 -6.31 10.88 11.39
C ASN A 91 -5.89 10.63 9.94
N HIS A 92 -6.79 10.91 9.01
CA HIS A 92 -6.62 10.63 7.58
C HIS A 92 -6.00 11.77 6.80
N SER A 93 -5.85 12.95 7.42
CA SER A 93 -5.29 14.12 6.76
C SER A 93 -3.77 14.03 6.66
N ILE A 94 -3.23 14.30 5.48
CA ILE A 94 -1.79 14.37 5.26
C ILE A 94 -1.24 15.67 5.86
N ASN A 95 -0.23 15.54 6.71
CA ASN A 95 0.54 16.69 7.17
C ASN A 95 1.69 16.98 6.18
N PHE A 96 1.54 18.03 5.38
CA PHE A 96 2.56 18.42 4.39
C PHE A 96 3.95 18.65 4.99
N GLU A 97 4.06 19.10 6.25
CA GLU A 97 5.37 19.29 6.88
C GLU A 97 6.09 17.96 7.13
N THR A 98 5.35 16.86 7.29
CA THR A 98 5.94 15.52 7.44
C THR A 98 6.43 14.92 6.14
N LEU A 99 6.02 15.48 4.99
CA LEU A 99 6.51 15.10 3.67
C LEU A 99 7.86 15.73 3.34
N LYS A 100 8.24 16.81 4.03
CA LYS A 100 9.54 17.43 3.85
C LYS A 100 10.64 16.48 4.35
N PRO A 101 11.75 16.35 3.61
CA PRO A 101 12.87 15.52 4.02
C PRO A 101 13.40 15.98 5.40
N LYS A 102 13.96 15.06 6.18
CA LYS A 102 14.70 15.42 7.39
C LYS A 102 16.10 15.88 7.00
N TYR A 103 16.56 16.98 7.59
CA TYR A 103 17.92 17.48 7.36
C TYR A 103 18.94 16.61 8.11
N GLU A 104 19.68 15.80 7.36
CA GLU A 104 20.66 14.84 7.90
C GLU A 104 21.99 14.94 7.15
N PHE A 105 22.67 16.09 7.29
CA PHE A 105 24.04 16.24 6.77
C PHE A 105 25.10 15.94 7.84
N PRO A 106 26.09 15.07 7.57
CA PRO A 106 27.15 14.74 8.53
C PRO A 106 27.92 15.98 8.98
N HIS A 107 28.21 16.08 10.28
CA HIS A 107 29.06 17.14 10.80
C HIS A 107 30.50 17.02 10.31
N PHE A 108 31.16 18.15 10.10
CA PHE A 108 32.56 18.22 9.69
C PHE A 108 33.45 17.50 10.70
N LYS A 109 34.22 16.53 10.21
CA LYS A 109 35.26 15.82 10.97
C LYS A 109 36.44 15.55 10.05
N LEU A 110 37.64 15.92 10.49
CA LEU A 110 38.85 15.62 9.75
C LEU A 110 39.16 14.11 9.83
N PRO A 111 39.66 13.49 8.74
CA PRO A 111 40.24 12.17 8.78
C PRO A 111 41.42 12.09 9.77
N LYS A 112 41.55 10.98 10.51
CA LYS A 112 42.61 10.79 11.52
C LYS A 112 44.04 11.03 11.01
N ASN A 113 44.29 10.76 9.74
CA ASN A 113 45.59 11.00 9.09
C ASN A 113 45.90 12.48 8.84
N LEU A 114 44.89 13.35 8.84
CA LEU A 114 45.06 14.81 8.72
C LEU A 114 45.06 15.51 10.08
N GLU A 115 44.52 14.86 11.13
CA GLU A 115 44.56 15.35 12.52
C GLU A 115 45.97 15.31 13.13
N SER A 116 46.82 14.38 12.69
CA SER A 116 48.18 14.24 13.19
C SER A 116 49.12 15.28 12.58
N VAL A 117 49.57 16.25 13.39
CA VAL A 117 50.58 17.23 12.97
C VAL A 117 51.97 16.57 13.00
N PRO A 118 52.74 16.57 11.88
CA PRO A 118 54.08 16.03 11.86
C PRO A 118 55.00 16.81 12.82
N GLN A 119 55.80 16.11 13.62
CA GLN A 119 56.67 16.73 14.63
C GLN A 119 57.92 17.33 13.99
N LYS A 120 58.18 18.61 14.26
CA LYS A 120 59.38 19.29 13.76
C LYS A 120 60.67 18.63 14.29
N PRO A 121 61.59 18.18 13.42
CA PRO A 121 62.90 17.67 13.84
C PRO A 121 63.67 18.73 14.64
N LYS A 122 64.37 18.30 15.69
CA LYS A 122 65.18 19.19 16.54
C LYS A 122 66.66 18.85 16.37
N GLU A 123 67.46 19.80 15.90
CA GLU A 123 68.89 19.62 15.58
C GLU A 123 69.68 19.00 16.75
N ASP A 124 69.41 19.47 17.97
CA ASP A 124 70.08 19.01 19.19
C ASP A 124 70.02 17.49 19.37
N LYS A 125 68.91 16.86 19.00
CA LYS A 125 68.70 15.40 19.16
C LYS A 125 69.65 14.60 18.26
N TYR A 126 69.83 15.02 17.02
CA TYR A 126 70.71 14.38 16.05
C TYR A 126 72.19 14.54 16.44
N ILE A 127 72.55 15.69 17.03
CA ILE A 127 73.91 15.96 17.51
C ILE A 127 74.19 15.18 18.81
N LEU A 128 73.20 15.06 19.70
CA LEU A 128 73.29 14.27 20.94
C LEU A 128 73.51 12.78 20.64
N ASP A 129 72.82 12.23 19.63
CA ASP A 129 72.92 10.81 19.25
C ASP A 129 74.30 10.42 18.70
N VAL A 130 75.07 11.38 18.16
CA VAL A 130 76.46 11.15 17.70
C VAL A 130 77.45 10.99 18.88
N GLY A 131 77.11 11.56 20.04
CA GLY A 131 77.93 11.52 21.24
C GLY A 131 79.10 12.53 21.24
N LYS A 132 79.66 12.76 22.45
CA LYS A 132 80.77 13.70 22.67
C LYS A 132 82.03 13.30 21.88
N GLN A 133 82.85 14.27 21.53
CA GLN A 133 84.12 14.04 20.84
C GLN A 133 84.98 12.99 21.59
N PRO A 134 85.50 11.95 20.90
CA PRO A 134 86.35 10.93 21.53
C PRO A 134 87.63 11.54 22.12
N PHE A 135 87.97 11.16 23.36
CA PHE A 135 89.12 11.68 24.10
C PHE A 135 90.47 11.52 23.35
N TRP A 136 90.65 10.41 22.64
CA TRP A 136 91.85 10.14 21.82
C TRP A 136 91.91 10.91 20.49
N GLY A 137 90.85 11.66 20.13
CA GLY A 137 90.80 12.46 18.89
C GLY A 137 91.77 13.65 18.85
N LYS A 138 92.41 14.00 19.99
CA LYS A 138 93.51 14.97 20.02
C LYS A 138 94.88 14.34 19.68
N LEU A 139 95.00 13.02 19.79
CA LEU A 139 96.24 12.24 19.59
C LEU A 139 96.27 11.52 18.23
N PHE A 140 95.10 11.15 17.67
CA PHE A 140 94.97 10.47 16.38
C PHE A 140 94.04 11.23 15.42
N PRO A 141 94.58 11.89 14.38
CA PRO A 141 93.80 12.69 13.44
C PRO A 141 92.65 11.92 12.76
N SER A 142 92.87 10.65 12.42
CA SER A 142 91.88 9.80 11.74
C SER A 142 90.62 9.49 12.57
N ILE A 143 90.73 9.45 13.91
CA ILE A 143 89.59 9.22 14.82
C ILE A 143 88.73 10.48 14.94
N LYS A 144 89.38 11.65 15.00
CA LYS A 144 88.69 12.95 14.97
C LYS A 144 87.97 13.15 13.65
N GLU A 145 88.61 12.80 12.54
CA GLU A 145 88.04 12.86 11.20
C GLU A 145 86.80 11.97 11.06
N LYS A 146 86.84 10.72 11.54
CA LYS A 146 85.66 9.82 11.59
C LYS A 146 84.51 10.37 12.44
N TRP A 147 84.79 11.00 13.58
CA TRP A 147 83.75 11.63 14.41
C TRP A 147 83.18 12.89 13.73
N LEU A 148 84.02 13.72 13.10
CA LEU A 148 83.57 14.86 12.31
C LEU A 148 82.66 14.42 11.15
N ILE A 149 83.02 13.33 10.45
CA ILE A 149 82.17 12.72 9.41
C ILE A 149 80.81 12.27 10.00
N LYS A 150 80.78 11.69 11.21
CA LYS A 150 79.52 11.32 11.87
C LYS A 150 78.66 12.53 12.24
N VAL A 151 79.26 13.61 12.75
CA VAL A 151 78.56 14.87 13.05
C VAL A 151 78.04 15.50 11.76
N GLU A 152 78.84 15.50 10.69
CA GLU A 152 78.44 16.02 9.39
C GLU A 152 77.29 15.20 8.78
N ASN A 153 77.34 13.87 8.90
CA ASN A 153 76.26 12.99 8.47
C ASN A 153 74.99 13.23 9.28
N ALA A 154 75.08 13.40 10.61
CA ALA A 154 73.91 13.71 11.44
C ALA A 154 73.29 15.08 11.09
N LYS A 155 74.11 16.08 10.76
CA LYS A 155 73.63 17.36 10.23
C LYS A 155 72.95 17.21 8.86
N LYS A 156 73.50 16.38 7.97
CA LYS A 156 72.87 16.06 6.67
C LYS A 156 71.54 15.35 6.84
N THR A 157 71.44 14.36 7.74
CA THR A 157 70.18 13.68 8.08
C THR A 157 69.17 14.65 8.67
N PHE A 158 69.56 15.51 9.62
CA PHE A 158 68.68 16.54 10.15
C PHE A 158 68.16 17.50 9.05
N GLN A 159 69.03 17.94 8.14
CA GLN A 159 68.62 18.79 7.02
C GLN A 159 67.65 18.09 6.06
N GLN A 160 67.82 16.78 5.85
CA GLN A 160 66.90 15.99 5.05
C GLN A 160 65.55 15.83 5.76
N ASP A 161 65.55 15.40 7.01
CA ASP A 161 64.32 15.24 7.81
C ASP A 161 63.57 16.56 7.99
N LEU A 162 64.29 17.69 8.08
CA LEU A 162 63.69 19.03 8.14
C LEU A 162 62.96 19.38 6.82
N LYS A 163 63.55 19.03 5.67
CA LYS A 163 62.90 19.21 4.36
C LYS A 163 61.69 18.30 4.21
N ASP A 164 61.82 17.05 4.63
CA ASP A 164 60.73 16.07 4.57
C ASP A 164 59.56 16.52 5.47
N TRP A 165 59.85 17.02 6.68
CA TRP A 165 58.86 17.63 7.57
C TRP A 165 58.18 18.87 6.97
N GLN A 166 58.94 19.76 6.34
CA GLN A 166 58.38 20.95 5.67
C GLN A 166 57.42 20.53 4.56
N TYR A 167 57.84 19.61 3.69
CA TYR A 167 57.03 19.08 2.61
C TYR A 167 55.77 18.37 3.12
N GLU A 168 55.89 17.54 4.16
CA GLU A 168 54.75 16.85 4.78
C GLU A 168 53.75 17.84 5.40
N THR A 169 54.24 18.89 6.06
CA THR A 169 53.41 19.92 6.68
C THR A 169 52.62 20.70 5.62
N GLU A 170 53.31 21.17 4.57
CA GLU A 170 52.68 21.88 3.45
C GLU A 170 51.64 21.00 2.74
N ASN A 171 51.96 19.73 2.50
CA ASN A 171 51.03 18.78 1.89
C ASN A 171 49.84 18.48 2.81
N ASN A 172 50.04 18.35 4.13
CA ASN A 172 48.96 18.15 5.09
C ASN A 172 48.03 19.37 5.14
N GLU A 173 48.57 20.58 5.18
CA GLU A 173 47.80 21.83 5.12
C GLU A 173 46.99 21.94 3.82
N ALA A 174 47.61 21.66 2.66
CA ALA A 174 46.92 21.64 1.38
C ALA A 174 45.78 20.60 1.34
N ASN A 175 45.99 19.42 1.92
CA ASN A 175 44.97 18.37 2.01
C ASN A 175 43.82 18.74 2.96
N ILE A 176 44.10 19.40 4.10
CA ILE A 176 43.07 19.93 5.00
C ILE A 176 42.22 20.99 4.28
N ILE A 177 42.85 21.94 3.58
CA ILE A 177 42.15 22.95 2.79
C ILE A 177 41.27 22.29 1.73
N LYS A 178 41.82 21.33 0.98
CA LYS A 178 41.07 20.58 -0.04
C LYS A 178 39.89 19.83 0.54
N TYR A 179 40.08 19.14 1.67
CA TYR A 179 39.02 18.38 2.35
C TYR A 179 37.93 19.30 2.90
N THR A 180 38.32 20.45 3.46
CA THR A 180 37.38 21.45 3.98
C THR A 180 36.54 22.03 2.85
N LYS A 181 37.18 22.39 1.73
CA LYS A 181 36.49 22.85 0.52
C LYS A 181 35.53 21.81 -0.06
N ASP A 182 35.96 20.56 -0.19
CA ASP A 182 35.09 19.45 -0.66
C ASP A 182 33.88 19.24 0.26
N TYR A 183 34.06 19.31 1.57
CA TYR A 183 32.96 19.23 2.53
C TYR A 183 31.98 20.40 2.37
N GLU A 184 32.48 21.63 2.23
CA GLU A 184 31.64 22.82 2.00
C GLU A 184 30.86 22.71 0.68
N GLU A 185 31.51 22.29 -0.41
CA GLU A 185 30.85 22.08 -1.71
C GLU A 185 29.75 21.02 -1.61
N ARG A 186 30.02 19.87 -0.95
CA ARG A 186 28.99 18.83 -0.70
C ARG A 186 27.87 19.34 0.18
N LYS A 187 28.17 20.17 1.19
CA LYS A 187 27.17 20.76 2.08
C LYS A 187 26.25 21.72 1.31
N VAL A 188 26.82 22.61 0.51
CA VAL A 188 26.05 23.55 -0.33
C VAL A 188 25.16 22.79 -1.31
N GLN A 189 25.70 21.75 -1.97
CA GLN A 189 24.91 20.95 -2.90
C GLN A 189 23.75 20.23 -2.21
N TYR A 190 23.99 19.67 -1.02
CA TYR A 190 22.94 19.06 -0.20
C TYR A 190 21.88 20.08 0.24
N GLU A 191 22.29 21.28 0.67
CA GLU A 191 21.37 22.35 1.06
C GLU A 191 20.49 22.81 -0.10
N ILE A 192 21.05 22.90 -1.32
CA ILE A 192 20.29 23.21 -2.54
C ILE A 192 19.23 22.12 -2.81
N GLU A 193 19.62 20.85 -2.77
CA GLU A 193 18.71 19.73 -3.03
C GLU A 193 17.62 19.61 -1.97
N TYR A 194 17.99 19.74 -0.69
CA TYR A 194 17.07 19.77 0.45
C TYR A 194 16.06 20.92 0.32
N SER A 195 16.55 22.13 0.00
CA SER A 195 15.71 23.31 -0.21
C SER A 195 14.73 23.11 -1.36
N LYS A 196 15.21 22.55 -2.49
CA LYS A 196 14.36 22.24 -3.64
C LYS A 196 13.23 21.27 -3.26
N GLN A 197 13.55 20.17 -2.57
CA GLN A 197 12.54 19.21 -2.13
C GLN A 197 11.50 19.83 -1.17
N CYS A 198 11.94 20.74 -0.30
CA CYS A 198 11.02 21.47 0.58
C CYS A 198 10.09 22.40 -0.21
N ILE A 199 10.64 23.10 -1.22
CA ILE A 199 9.87 23.98 -2.12
C ILE A 199 8.85 23.17 -2.91
N ASP A 200 9.23 22.01 -3.47
CA ASP A 200 8.33 21.16 -4.25
C ASP A 200 7.10 20.73 -3.39
N VAL A 201 7.31 20.41 -2.11
CA VAL A 201 6.22 20.09 -1.17
C VAL A 201 5.34 21.31 -0.89
N ASP A 202 5.93 22.49 -0.70
CA ASP A 202 5.19 23.73 -0.45
C ASP A 202 4.38 24.18 -1.70
N GLU A 203 4.92 23.99 -2.90
CA GLU A 203 4.23 24.22 -4.17
C GLU A 203 3.05 23.26 -4.36
N ALA A 204 3.25 21.97 -4.13
CA ALA A 204 2.18 20.97 -4.20
C ALA A 204 1.05 21.29 -3.20
N LYS A 205 1.41 21.69 -1.97
CA LYS A 205 0.46 22.16 -0.95
C LYS A 205 -0.33 23.38 -1.45
N ALA A 206 0.35 24.39 -1.99
CA ALA A 206 -0.30 25.61 -2.50
C ALA A 206 -1.27 25.30 -3.65
N LEU A 207 -0.85 24.45 -4.60
CA LEU A 207 -1.66 24.01 -5.73
C LEU A 207 -2.87 23.17 -5.30
N TYR A 208 -2.72 22.31 -4.29
CA TYR A 208 -3.84 21.57 -3.69
C TYR A 208 -4.90 22.51 -3.10
N PHE A 209 -4.49 23.52 -2.31
CA PHE A 209 -5.41 24.53 -1.77
C PHE A 209 -6.00 25.45 -2.84
N ALA A 210 -5.31 25.62 -3.98
CA ALA A 210 -5.83 26.28 -5.17
C ALA A 210 -6.79 25.39 -5.99
N LEU A 211 -7.09 24.17 -5.52
CA LEU A 211 -7.95 23.19 -6.19
C LEU A 211 -7.44 22.78 -7.58
N ASN A 212 -6.12 22.75 -7.76
CA ASN A 212 -5.52 22.24 -8.99
C ASN A 212 -5.92 20.76 -9.17
N PRO A 213 -6.45 20.35 -10.35
CA PRO A 213 -7.00 19.01 -10.52
C PRO A 213 -5.99 17.89 -10.28
N ASN A 214 -4.75 18.08 -10.72
CA ASN A 214 -3.70 17.08 -10.55
C ASN A 214 -3.32 16.96 -9.08
N GLU A 215 -3.16 18.06 -8.36
CA GLU A 215 -2.78 18.01 -6.95
C GLU A 215 -3.90 17.52 -6.03
N VAL A 216 -5.17 17.74 -6.39
CA VAL A 216 -6.29 17.09 -5.69
C VAL A 216 -6.22 15.57 -5.87
N VAL A 217 -5.94 15.09 -7.09
CA VAL A 217 -5.75 13.66 -7.35
C VAL A 217 -4.52 13.10 -6.63
N SER A 218 -3.38 13.79 -6.68
CA SER A 218 -2.16 13.42 -5.96
C SER A 218 -2.41 13.32 -4.45
N TYR A 219 -3.03 14.33 -3.85
CA TYR A 219 -3.34 14.35 -2.42
C TYR A 219 -4.21 13.15 -2.01
N VAL A 220 -5.29 12.88 -2.74
CA VAL A 220 -6.17 11.75 -2.43
C VAL A 220 -5.48 10.40 -2.69
N SER A 221 -4.59 10.34 -3.68
CA SER A 221 -3.77 9.14 -3.92
C SER A 221 -2.86 8.84 -2.73
N MET A 222 -2.19 9.87 -2.19
CA MET A 222 -1.38 9.74 -0.98
C MET A 222 -2.22 9.29 0.21
N VAL A 223 -3.42 9.84 0.41
CA VAL A 223 -4.32 9.42 1.50
C VAL A 223 -4.64 7.92 1.40
N LEU A 224 -4.99 7.43 0.21
CA LEU A 224 -5.36 6.03 0.01
C LEU A 224 -4.14 5.08 0.03
N GLU A 225 -2.96 5.54 -0.37
CA GLU A 225 -1.69 4.79 -0.25
C GLU A 225 -1.30 4.56 1.22
N HIS A 226 -1.56 5.55 2.09
CA HIS A 226 -1.29 5.44 3.53
C HIS A 226 -2.41 4.72 4.31
N SER A 227 -3.45 4.22 3.62
CA SER A 227 -4.56 3.49 4.26
C SER A 227 -4.12 2.07 4.66
N GLU A 228 -3.99 1.83 5.97
CA GLU A 228 -3.55 0.55 6.54
C GLU A 228 -4.72 -0.39 6.86
N TYR A 229 -4.55 -1.68 6.59
CA TYR A 229 -5.54 -2.72 6.90
C TYR A 229 -4.84 -3.89 7.58
N PHE A 230 -5.51 -4.57 8.51
CA PHE A 230 -4.99 -5.81 9.12
C PHE A 230 -5.05 -7.03 8.18
N ILE A 231 -5.48 -6.84 6.94
CA ILE A 231 -5.50 -7.85 5.90
C ILE A 231 -4.70 -7.38 4.69
N GLU A 232 -4.02 -8.33 4.06
CA GLU A 232 -3.21 -8.09 2.86
C GLU A 232 -3.95 -8.56 1.61
N TRP A 233 -4.03 -7.68 0.62
CA TRP A 233 -4.44 -7.99 -0.74
C TRP A 233 -3.88 -6.93 -1.69
N GLU A 234 -3.97 -7.17 -2.99
CA GLU A 234 -3.54 -6.20 -4.00
C GLU A 234 -4.55 -5.04 -4.11
N ARG A 235 -4.10 -3.82 -3.78
CA ARG A 235 -4.92 -2.61 -3.64
C ARG A 235 -4.66 -1.59 -4.76
N ASN A 236 -4.83 -2.00 -6.01
CA ASN A 236 -4.72 -1.06 -7.10
C ASN A 236 -5.93 -0.14 -7.16
N PHE A 237 -5.70 1.16 -7.28
CA PHE A 237 -6.77 2.13 -7.46
C PHE A 237 -6.40 3.19 -8.50
N ARG A 238 -7.42 3.87 -9.01
CA ARG A 238 -7.29 5.04 -9.88
C ARG A 238 -8.28 6.10 -9.46
N ILE A 239 -7.88 7.35 -9.65
CA ILE A 239 -8.65 8.51 -9.20
C ILE A 239 -8.83 9.47 -10.36
N ALA A 240 -10.07 9.91 -10.56
CA ALA A 240 -10.41 10.99 -11.46
C ALA A 240 -11.07 12.11 -10.65
N TYR A 241 -10.83 13.37 -11.05
CA TYR A 241 -11.42 14.54 -10.42
C TYR A 241 -12.00 15.47 -11.46
N SER A 242 -13.27 15.82 -11.29
CA SER A 242 -13.96 16.83 -12.09
C SER A 242 -13.98 18.16 -11.33
N PRO A 243 -13.23 19.18 -11.79
CA PRO A 243 -13.14 20.47 -11.08
C PRO A 243 -14.47 21.24 -11.09
N ASP A 244 -15.23 21.12 -12.19
CA ASP A 244 -16.49 21.84 -12.40
C ASP A 244 -17.58 21.38 -11.42
N SER A 245 -17.63 20.07 -11.14
CA SER A 245 -18.58 19.46 -10.21
C SER A 245 -18.00 19.15 -8.83
N LYS A 246 -16.70 19.41 -8.61
CA LYS A 246 -15.96 19.02 -7.40
C LYS A 246 -16.21 17.55 -7.03
N GLU A 247 -16.25 16.69 -8.05
CA GLU A 247 -16.55 15.27 -7.92
C GLU A 247 -15.27 14.45 -8.05
N ILE A 248 -15.07 13.55 -7.09
CA ILE A 248 -14.02 12.52 -7.17
C ILE A 248 -14.64 11.18 -7.56
N LEU A 249 -14.01 10.49 -8.50
CA LEU A 249 -14.29 9.10 -8.82
C LEU A 249 -13.09 8.24 -8.44
N VAL A 250 -13.31 7.26 -7.56
CA VAL A 250 -12.30 6.27 -7.17
C VAL A 250 -12.70 4.91 -7.75
N GLU A 251 -11.86 4.35 -8.63
CA GLU A 251 -11.90 2.93 -8.98
C GLU A 251 -10.94 2.16 -8.10
N PHE A 252 -11.43 1.15 -7.38
CA PHE A 252 -10.67 0.49 -6.33
C PHE A 252 -10.75 -1.04 -6.44
N GLN A 253 -9.60 -1.72 -6.40
CA GLN A 253 -9.51 -3.17 -6.39
C GLN A 253 -9.89 -3.73 -5.00
N LEU A 254 -11.01 -4.45 -4.96
CA LEU A 254 -11.50 -5.14 -3.78
C LEU A 254 -10.86 -6.53 -3.63
N PRO A 255 -10.79 -7.06 -2.40
CA PRO A 255 -10.28 -8.40 -2.18
C PRO A 255 -11.21 -9.46 -2.79
N ASN A 256 -10.60 -10.54 -3.26
CA ASN A 256 -11.31 -11.73 -3.71
C ASN A 256 -11.97 -12.46 -2.53
N PHE A 257 -12.93 -13.34 -2.84
CA PHE A 257 -13.71 -14.09 -1.85
C PHE A 257 -12.86 -15.07 -1.00
N ASP A 258 -11.72 -15.50 -1.51
CA ASP A 258 -10.78 -16.43 -0.87
C ASP A 258 -10.18 -15.90 0.44
N ILE A 259 -10.24 -14.58 0.67
CA ILE A 259 -9.80 -13.96 1.92
C ILE A 259 -10.68 -14.34 3.13
N ILE A 260 -11.91 -14.80 2.91
CA ILE A 260 -12.82 -15.14 4.01
C ILE A 260 -12.47 -16.53 4.58
N PRO A 261 -12.16 -16.64 5.88
CA PRO A 261 -11.81 -17.92 6.49
C PRO A 261 -13.04 -18.84 6.52
N MET A 262 -12.95 -19.97 5.80
CA MET A 262 -14.05 -20.93 5.67
C MET A 262 -14.23 -21.81 6.92
N ILE A 263 -13.17 -22.05 7.68
CA ILE A 263 -13.18 -22.93 8.87
C ILE A 263 -13.55 -22.12 10.10
N GLY A 264 -14.54 -22.56 10.87
CA GLY A 264 -14.97 -21.87 12.10
C GLY A 264 -14.43 -22.46 13.39
N GLU A 265 -14.07 -23.74 13.37
CA GLU A 265 -13.62 -24.48 14.55
C GLU A 265 -12.61 -25.56 14.16
N TYR A 266 -11.49 -25.60 14.88
CA TYR A 266 -10.51 -26.68 14.86
C TYR A 266 -10.62 -27.48 16.15
N LYS A 267 -10.82 -28.79 16.05
CA LYS A 267 -10.97 -29.66 17.22
C LYS A 267 -9.96 -30.80 17.21
N TYR A 268 -9.18 -30.93 18.28
CA TYR A 268 -8.24 -32.02 18.41
C TYR A 268 -8.94 -33.33 18.84
N VAL A 269 -8.75 -34.39 18.05
CA VAL A 269 -9.31 -35.73 18.27
C VAL A 269 -8.23 -36.64 18.84
N LYS A 270 -8.23 -36.82 20.17
CA LYS A 270 -7.21 -37.59 20.91
C LYS A 270 -7.08 -39.05 20.46
N SER A 271 -8.16 -39.67 20.00
CA SER A 271 -8.16 -41.11 19.64
C SER A 271 -7.28 -41.42 18.44
N ASN A 272 -7.17 -40.47 17.51
CA ASN A 272 -6.51 -40.67 16.21
C ASN A 272 -5.40 -39.63 15.95
N ASP A 273 -5.11 -38.77 16.94
CA ASP A 273 -4.07 -37.73 16.92
C ASP A 273 -4.14 -36.72 15.75
N PHE A 274 -5.34 -36.42 15.27
CA PHE A 274 -5.57 -35.40 14.24
C PHE A 274 -6.44 -34.24 14.71
N ILE A 275 -6.34 -33.12 14.00
CA ILE A 275 -7.19 -31.96 14.19
C ILE A 275 -8.25 -32.02 13.07
N ILE A 276 -9.52 -31.96 13.45
CA ILE A 276 -10.63 -31.82 12.50
C ILE A 276 -10.97 -30.35 12.29
N GLU A 277 -11.41 -30.05 11.08
CA GLU A 277 -11.86 -28.73 10.66
C GLU A 277 -13.37 -28.78 10.48
N LYS A 278 -14.07 -27.84 11.10
CA LYS A 278 -15.50 -27.66 10.94
C LYS A 278 -15.76 -26.37 10.18
N GLN A 279 -16.36 -26.53 9.01
CA GLN A 279 -16.70 -25.43 8.12
C GLN A 279 -17.76 -24.51 8.74
N ARG A 280 -17.64 -23.20 8.46
CA ARG A 280 -18.68 -22.21 8.74
C ARG A 280 -19.88 -22.42 7.83
N LYS A 281 -21.03 -21.87 8.20
CA LYS A 281 -22.21 -21.90 7.33
C LYS A 281 -21.99 -21.00 6.12
N SER A 282 -22.39 -21.45 4.93
CA SER A 282 -22.28 -20.64 3.70
C SER A 282 -22.92 -19.26 3.85
N THR A 283 -24.06 -19.18 4.55
CA THR A 283 -24.76 -17.91 4.81
C THR A 283 -23.92 -16.91 5.61
N GLU A 284 -23.14 -17.38 6.59
CA GLU A 284 -22.26 -16.53 7.40
C GLU A 284 -21.08 -16.01 6.57
N ILE A 285 -20.52 -16.88 5.73
CA ILE A 285 -19.43 -16.53 4.81
C ILE A 285 -19.90 -15.47 3.79
N ASP A 286 -21.08 -15.66 3.19
CA ASP A 286 -21.64 -14.72 2.22
C ASP A 286 -21.97 -13.35 2.85
N ILE A 287 -22.45 -13.34 4.09
CA ILE A 287 -22.69 -12.10 4.85
C ILE A 287 -21.36 -11.40 5.15
N CYS A 288 -20.35 -12.14 5.61
CA CYS A 288 -19.03 -11.59 5.91
C CYS A 288 -18.39 -10.95 4.68
N TYR A 289 -18.46 -11.61 3.52
CA TYR A 289 -17.93 -11.03 2.28
C TYR A 289 -18.66 -9.76 1.84
N LYS A 290 -20.00 -9.75 1.93
CA LYS A 290 -20.79 -8.54 1.64
C LYS A 290 -20.47 -7.40 2.61
N ALA A 291 -20.28 -7.70 3.89
CA ALA A 291 -19.89 -6.72 4.90
C ALA A 291 -18.48 -6.18 4.65
N LEU A 292 -17.53 -7.03 4.26
CA LEU A 292 -16.16 -6.65 3.90
C LEU A 292 -16.13 -5.62 2.76
N ILE A 293 -16.71 -5.95 1.60
CA ILE A 293 -16.70 -5.05 0.44
C ILE A 293 -17.45 -3.74 0.73
N SER A 294 -18.54 -3.80 1.51
CA SER A 294 -19.30 -2.63 1.92
C SER A 294 -18.49 -1.74 2.87
N SER A 295 -17.79 -2.35 3.83
CA SER A 295 -16.94 -1.65 4.80
C SER A 295 -15.75 -0.98 4.13
N ILE A 296 -15.09 -1.65 3.18
CA ILE A 296 -14.00 -1.04 2.39
C ILE A 296 -14.54 0.14 1.59
N SER A 297 -15.68 -0.01 0.91
CA SER A 297 -16.30 1.07 0.12
C SER A 297 -16.61 2.30 0.99
N LEU A 298 -17.24 2.10 2.16
CA LEU A 298 -17.56 3.16 3.10
C LEU A 298 -16.30 3.79 3.70
N ARG A 299 -15.29 2.98 4.03
CA ARG A 299 -14.00 3.43 4.55
C ARG A 299 -13.30 4.32 3.53
N THR A 300 -13.16 3.90 2.28
CA THR A 300 -12.54 4.71 1.22
C THR A 300 -13.26 6.05 1.08
N ILE A 301 -14.60 6.05 1.02
CA ILE A 301 -15.38 7.29 0.94
C ILE A 301 -15.12 8.20 2.15
N TYR A 302 -15.09 7.62 3.36
CA TYR A 302 -14.81 8.34 4.59
C TYR A 302 -13.42 8.96 4.60
N GLU A 303 -12.39 8.20 4.21
CA GLU A 303 -10.99 8.65 4.15
C GLU A 303 -10.83 9.83 3.20
N VAL A 304 -11.43 9.78 2.00
CA VAL A 304 -11.40 10.89 1.05
C VAL A 304 -12.12 12.13 1.60
N ILE A 305 -13.32 11.96 2.17
CA ILE A 305 -14.09 13.10 2.70
C ILE A 305 -13.42 13.73 3.92
N LYS A 306 -12.87 12.92 4.84
CA LYS A 306 -12.28 13.42 6.08
C LYS A 306 -10.88 13.98 5.93
N SER A 307 -10.11 13.47 4.98
CA SER A 307 -8.79 14.01 4.66
C SER A 307 -8.86 15.31 3.86
N ASP A 308 -10.00 15.66 3.25
CA ASP A 308 -10.16 16.87 2.43
C ASP A 308 -10.00 18.17 3.23
N GLN A 309 -8.81 18.76 3.20
CA GLN A 309 -8.46 20.01 3.86
C GLN A 309 -8.81 21.25 3.02
N ALA A 310 -8.88 21.13 1.69
CA ALA A 310 -9.12 22.24 0.77
C ALA A 310 -10.61 22.46 0.43
N ASN A 311 -11.53 21.62 0.92
CA ASN A 311 -12.92 21.57 0.48
C ASN A 311 -13.01 21.38 -1.05
N ALA A 312 -12.18 20.47 -1.55
CA ALA A 312 -12.10 20.09 -2.96
C ALA A 312 -13.25 19.15 -3.36
N VAL A 313 -13.84 18.42 -2.40
CA VAL A 313 -14.78 17.33 -2.69
C VAL A 313 -16.18 17.67 -2.21
N THR A 314 -17.13 17.80 -3.14
CA THR A 314 -18.56 17.94 -2.82
C THR A 314 -19.35 16.67 -3.11
N SER A 315 -18.87 15.86 -4.07
CA SER A 315 -19.44 14.57 -4.44
C SER A 315 -18.33 13.53 -4.59
N ILE A 316 -18.67 12.27 -4.31
CA ILE A 316 -17.77 11.15 -4.53
C ILE A 316 -18.53 9.97 -5.13
N CYS A 317 -17.91 9.35 -6.13
CA CYS A 317 -18.29 8.07 -6.69
C CYS A 317 -17.19 7.05 -6.39
N PHE A 318 -17.57 5.90 -5.87
CA PHE A 318 -16.67 4.77 -5.60
C PHE A 318 -17.12 3.59 -6.45
N ASN A 319 -16.19 3.01 -7.21
CA ASN A 319 -16.39 1.81 -8.01
C ASN A 319 -15.43 0.72 -7.53
N GLY A 320 -15.96 -0.28 -6.84
CA GLY A 320 -15.21 -1.44 -6.40
C GLY A 320 -15.23 -2.53 -7.47
N TYR A 321 -14.06 -2.90 -7.98
CA TYR A 321 -13.90 -4.00 -8.94
C TYR A 321 -13.05 -5.12 -8.37
N ILE A 322 -13.18 -6.30 -8.97
CA ILE A 322 -12.35 -7.47 -8.65
C ILE A 322 -11.61 -7.90 -9.91
N ILE A 323 -10.38 -8.39 -9.76
CA ILE A 323 -9.67 -9.07 -10.84
C ILE A 323 -10.01 -10.55 -10.76
N ALA A 324 -10.60 -11.06 -11.83
CA ALA A 324 -10.94 -12.48 -11.94
C ALA A 324 -10.61 -13.02 -13.33
N ARG A 325 -10.50 -14.34 -13.40
CA ARG A 325 -10.36 -15.04 -14.68
C ARG A 325 -11.72 -15.52 -15.13
N ASP A 326 -12.14 -15.10 -16.32
CA ASP A 326 -13.35 -15.63 -16.95
C ASP A 326 -13.11 -17.12 -17.29
N LEU A 327 -13.92 -18.00 -16.69
CA LEU A 327 -13.77 -19.45 -16.85
C LEU A 327 -14.15 -19.93 -18.26
N SER A 328 -14.92 -19.14 -19.02
CA SER A 328 -15.41 -19.51 -20.35
C SER A 328 -14.34 -19.35 -21.44
N ASN A 329 -13.48 -18.35 -21.32
CA ASN A 329 -12.47 -17.99 -22.32
C ASN A 329 -11.05 -17.87 -21.75
N GLY A 330 -10.89 -17.92 -20.43
CA GLY A 330 -9.61 -17.86 -19.73
C GLY A 330 -9.00 -16.47 -19.61
N ASN A 331 -9.66 -15.41 -20.08
CA ASN A 331 -9.17 -14.03 -20.04
C ASN A 331 -9.36 -13.38 -18.66
N ASN A 332 -8.53 -12.39 -18.35
CA ASN A 332 -8.73 -11.58 -17.16
C ASN A 332 -9.86 -10.56 -17.39
N VAL A 333 -10.83 -10.57 -16.49
CA VAL A 333 -11.94 -9.63 -16.44
C VAL A 333 -11.87 -8.79 -15.18
N LYS A 334 -12.42 -7.58 -15.25
CA LYS A 334 -12.51 -6.63 -14.12
C LYS A 334 -13.97 -6.29 -13.81
N PRO A 335 -14.80 -7.24 -13.36
CA PRO A 335 -16.17 -6.96 -13.00
C PRO A 335 -16.24 -5.93 -11.87
N THR A 336 -16.97 -4.84 -12.08
CA THR A 336 -17.40 -3.97 -10.99
C THR A 336 -18.46 -4.71 -10.18
N ILE A 337 -18.26 -4.83 -8.88
CA ILE A 337 -19.18 -5.56 -7.98
C ILE A 337 -19.95 -4.61 -7.06
N ILE A 338 -19.49 -3.38 -6.90
CA ILE A 338 -20.15 -2.35 -6.11
C ILE A 338 -19.85 -0.98 -6.72
N SER A 339 -20.88 -0.14 -6.83
CA SER A 339 -20.76 1.25 -7.23
C SER A 339 -21.62 2.11 -6.31
N VAL A 340 -21.03 3.14 -5.70
CA VAL A 340 -21.66 4.01 -4.70
C VAL A 340 -21.44 5.44 -5.14
N SER A 341 -22.48 6.26 -5.12
CA SER A 341 -22.36 7.71 -5.38
C SER A 341 -23.09 8.50 -4.31
N THR A 342 -22.41 9.45 -3.68
CA THR A 342 -22.97 10.28 -2.63
C THR A 342 -22.33 11.66 -2.56
N SER A 343 -23.09 12.65 -2.12
CA SER A 343 -22.56 13.96 -1.76
C SER A 343 -21.87 13.92 -0.38
N LYS A 344 -20.88 14.79 -0.16
CA LYS A 344 -20.24 15.02 1.14
C LYS A 344 -21.26 15.31 2.24
N SER A 345 -22.18 16.24 2.00
CA SER A 345 -23.23 16.63 2.96
C SER A 345 -24.10 15.45 3.40
N LYS A 346 -24.62 14.65 2.46
CA LYS A 346 -25.38 13.42 2.77
C LYS A 346 -24.54 12.42 3.57
N PHE A 347 -23.29 12.17 3.18
CA PHE A 347 -22.45 11.17 3.84
C PHE A 347 -22.09 11.56 5.28
N GLU A 348 -21.85 12.85 5.54
CA GLU A 348 -21.52 13.37 6.88
C GLU A 348 -22.66 13.24 7.90
N THR A 349 -23.91 13.05 7.43
CA THR A 349 -25.04 12.75 8.33
C THR A 349 -25.01 11.33 8.90
N ILE A 350 -24.16 10.44 8.37
CA ILE A 350 -24.11 9.02 8.74
C ILE A 350 -23.19 8.83 9.95
N CYS A 351 -23.73 8.23 11.01
CA CYS A 351 -22.94 7.80 12.17
C CYS A 351 -22.26 6.44 11.89
N LEU A 352 -21.09 6.45 11.24
CA LEU A 352 -20.39 5.23 10.82
C LEU A 352 -20.03 4.25 11.96
N ASP A 353 -20.02 4.70 13.21
CA ASP A 353 -19.76 3.87 14.39
C ASP A 353 -20.94 2.95 14.78
N LYS A 354 -22.15 3.22 14.25
CA LYS A 354 -23.41 2.58 14.68
C LYS A 354 -24.23 2.01 13.51
N ILE A 355 -23.61 1.79 12.36
CA ILE A 355 -24.29 1.29 11.17
C ILE A 355 -24.01 -0.18 10.89
N ASP A 356 -24.95 -0.82 10.20
CA ASP A 356 -24.68 -2.03 9.43
C ASP A 356 -24.14 -1.61 8.04
N PRO A 357 -22.91 -2.00 7.64
CA PRO A 357 -22.30 -1.57 6.38
C PRO A 357 -23.15 -1.90 5.16
N ILE A 358 -23.77 -3.08 5.13
CA ILE A 358 -24.57 -3.56 4.00
C ILE A 358 -25.82 -2.69 3.83
N SER A 359 -26.52 -2.41 4.93
CA SER A 359 -27.71 -1.56 4.93
C SER A 359 -27.37 -0.09 4.61
N CYS A 360 -26.25 0.40 5.13
CA CYS A 360 -25.76 1.76 4.86
C CYS A 360 -25.49 1.99 3.36
N ILE A 361 -24.76 1.07 2.71
CA ILE A 361 -24.49 1.11 1.27
C ILE A 361 -25.79 1.16 0.46
N ARG A 362 -26.79 0.33 0.80
CA ARG A 362 -28.10 0.36 0.12
C ARG A 362 -28.81 1.72 0.26
N GLY A 363 -28.71 2.37 1.43
CA GLY A 363 -29.27 3.72 1.66
C GLY A 363 -28.54 4.84 0.90
N LEU A 364 -27.30 4.60 0.45
CA LEU A 364 -26.51 5.52 -0.35
C LEU A 364 -26.81 5.44 -1.87
N SER A 365 -27.93 4.82 -2.27
CA SER A 365 -28.27 4.60 -3.69
C SER A 365 -27.20 3.82 -4.45
N ALA A 366 -26.47 2.94 -3.75
CA ALA A 366 -25.45 2.10 -4.36
C ALA A 366 -26.06 1.01 -5.24
N ILE A 367 -25.34 0.65 -6.30
CA ILE A 367 -25.59 -0.56 -7.09
C ILE A 367 -24.61 -1.61 -6.60
N VAL A 368 -25.13 -2.71 -6.05
CA VAL A 368 -24.32 -3.81 -5.51
C VAL A 368 -24.67 -5.09 -6.27
N SER A 369 -23.66 -5.88 -6.60
CA SER A 369 -23.85 -7.20 -7.17
C SER A 369 -24.79 -8.05 -6.31
N SER A 370 -25.75 -8.70 -6.94
CA SER A 370 -26.68 -9.62 -6.27
C SER A 370 -25.94 -10.84 -5.70
N ASN A 371 -24.87 -11.28 -6.38
CA ASN A 371 -23.99 -12.34 -5.95
C ASN A 371 -22.52 -11.97 -6.19
N PRO A 372 -21.87 -11.24 -5.25
CA PRO A 372 -20.47 -10.88 -5.36
C PRO A 372 -19.52 -12.08 -5.42
N ARG A 373 -19.92 -13.23 -4.85
CA ARG A 373 -19.12 -14.47 -4.86
C ARG A 373 -19.01 -15.07 -6.27
N GLU A 374 -20.07 -14.97 -7.06
CA GLU A 374 -20.10 -15.37 -8.47
C GLU A 374 -19.64 -14.26 -9.41
N LEU A 375 -19.15 -13.14 -8.87
CA LEU A 375 -18.59 -12.03 -9.61
C LEU A 375 -19.55 -11.45 -10.66
N ILE A 376 -20.85 -11.46 -10.37
CA ILE A 376 -21.86 -10.87 -11.25
C ILE A 376 -21.60 -9.37 -11.32
N ALA A 377 -21.19 -8.90 -12.50
CA ALA A 377 -20.85 -7.49 -12.72
C ALA A 377 -22.11 -6.60 -12.63
N VAL A 378 -21.92 -5.39 -12.10
CA VAL A 378 -22.89 -4.30 -12.14
C VAL A 378 -22.38 -3.17 -13.03
N LYS A 379 -23.29 -2.44 -13.67
CA LYS A 379 -22.89 -1.23 -14.40
C LYS A 379 -22.53 -0.13 -13.39
N PRO A 380 -21.33 0.49 -13.47
CA PRO A 380 -20.98 1.62 -12.62
C PRO A 380 -21.96 2.79 -12.76
N ILE A 381 -22.21 3.52 -11.66
CA ILE A 381 -23.03 4.75 -11.66
C ILE A 381 -22.34 5.85 -12.49
N ARG A 382 -21.00 5.88 -12.45
CA ARG A 382 -20.13 6.72 -13.26
C ARG A 382 -18.98 5.90 -13.81
N GLU A 383 -18.70 6.03 -15.10
CA GLU A 383 -17.57 5.36 -15.75
C GLU A 383 -16.33 6.27 -15.69
N PHE A 384 -15.15 5.69 -15.48
CA PHE A 384 -13.90 6.44 -15.29
C PHE A 384 -13.57 7.39 -16.44
N ALA A 385 -13.76 6.92 -17.67
CA ALA A 385 -13.53 7.72 -18.88
C ALA A 385 -14.43 8.95 -19.00
N MET A 386 -15.56 9.01 -18.29
CA MET A 386 -16.46 10.17 -18.30
C MET A 386 -15.98 11.29 -17.36
N VAL A 387 -15.18 10.97 -16.33
CA VAL A 387 -14.74 11.93 -15.31
C VAL A 387 -13.32 12.43 -15.58
N ASP A 388 -12.42 11.56 -16.06
CA ASP A 388 -11.06 11.96 -16.35
C ASP A 388 -10.92 12.52 -17.78
N LYS A 389 -10.85 13.86 -17.88
CA LYS A 389 -10.64 14.57 -19.15
C LYS A 389 -9.31 14.19 -19.86
N ARG A 390 -8.33 13.60 -19.15
CA ARG A 390 -7.04 13.17 -19.72
C ARG A 390 -7.18 11.90 -20.57
N PHE A 391 -8.07 10.97 -20.21
CA PHE A 391 -8.29 9.74 -20.98
C PHE A 391 -9.21 9.94 -22.19
N VAL A 392 -9.83 11.12 -22.32
CA VAL A 392 -10.42 11.58 -23.59
C VAL A 392 -9.32 12.13 -24.54
N ILE A 393 -8.08 12.31 -24.08
CA ILE A 393 -7.03 13.09 -24.78
C ILE A 393 -5.64 12.38 -24.82
N GLU A 394 -5.48 11.13 -24.39
CA GLU A 394 -4.16 10.44 -24.42
C GLU A 394 -3.71 9.88 -25.79
N GLU A 395 -4.27 10.39 -26.89
CA GLU A 395 -3.65 10.34 -28.24
C GLU A 395 -3.84 11.71 -28.92
N ASP A 396 -3.06 12.73 -28.53
CA ASP A 396 -2.57 13.78 -29.45
C ASP A 396 -1.72 14.84 -28.73
N VAL A 397 -0.49 14.48 -28.35
CA VAL A 397 0.59 15.47 -28.09
C VAL A 397 1.47 15.65 -29.33
N VAL A 398 0.92 15.42 -30.52
CA VAL A 398 1.52 15.85 -31.79
C VAL A 398 0.65 16.95 -32.37
N SER A 399 0.79 18.13 -31.77
CA SER A 399 0.18 19.39 -32.18
C SER A 399 0.73 19.85 -33.54
N THR A 400 0.34 19.20 -34.64
CA THR A 400 0.51 19.79 -35.97
C THR A 400 -0.49 19.35 -37.05
N LEU A 401 -1.25 18.25 -36.90
CA LEU A 401 -2.19 17.80 -37.95
C LEU A 401 -3.44 17.09 -37.36
N ASP A 402 -4.14 17.71 -36.40
CA ASP A 402 -5.40 17.15 -35.87
C ASP A 402 -6.56 17.34 -36.89
N SER A 403 -6.74 16.31 -37.73
CA SER A 403 -7.76 16.24 -38.80
C SER A 403 -9.16 15.88 -38.30
N ARG A 404 -9.40 15.76 -36.99
CA ARG A 404 -10.73 15.43 -36.45
C ARG A 404 -11.70 16.61 -36.61
N PRO A 405 -12.95 16.35 -37.05
CA PRO A 405 -13.97 17.39 -37.15
C PRO A 405 -14.35 17.91 -35.76
N ASN A 406 -14.41 19.23 -35.60
CA ASN A 406 -14.91 19.87 -34.39
C ASN A 406 -16.44 19.89 -34.41
N LEU A 407 -17.07 19.28 -33.41
CA LEU A 407 -18.54 19.22 -33.31
C LEU A 407 -19.19 20.59 -33.14
N MET A 408 -18.45 21.59 -32.67
CA MET A 408 -18.94 22.97 -32.58
C MET A 408 -19.02 23.68 -33.94
N ASP A 409 -18.32 23.17 -34.96
CA ASP A 409 -18.35 23.71 -36.32
C ASP A 409 -19.58 23.22 -37.10
N LEU A 410 -20.17 22.09 -36.69
CA LEU A 410 -21.40 21.55 -37.26
C LEU A 410 -22.58 22.45 -36.93
N ASN A 411 -23.45 22.75 -37.89
CA ASN A 411 -24.69 23.47 -37.59
C ASN A 411 -25.64 22.64 -36.70
N PRO A 412 -26.66 23.24 -36.05
CA PRO A 412 -27.55 22.51 -35.14
C PRO A 412 -28.19 21.27 -35.75
N PHE A 413 -28.63 21.36 -37.01
CA PHE A 413 -29.23 20.25 -37.74
C PHE A 413 -28.22 19.12 -38.04
N GLU A 414 -26.99 19.47 -38.41
CA GLU A 414 -25.89 18.50 -38.59
C GLU A 414 -25.53 17.79 -37.27
N PHE A 415 -25.56 18.51 -36.16
CA PHE A 415 -25.32 17.95 -34.83
C PHE A 415 -26.44 16.99 -34.40
N GLU A 416 -27.71 17.37 -34.59
CA GLU A 416 -28.87 16.49 -34.36
C GLU A 416 -28.77 15.21 -35.21
N ASN A 417 -28.40 15.35 -36.49
CA ASN A 417 -28.18 14.21 -37.38
C ASN A 417 -27.04 13.30 -36.90
N LEU A 418 -25.93 13.87 -36.44
CA LEU A 418 -24.82 13.10 -35.89
C LEU A 418 -25.26 12.26 -34.69
N VAL A 419 -26.00 12.85 -33.76
CA VAL A 419 -26.52 12.17 -32.56
C VAL A 419 -27.51 11.07 -32.95
N SER A 420 -28.42 11.34 -33.88
CA SER A 420 -29.36 10.32 -34.39
C SER A 420 -28.63 9.13 -35.04
N ASN A 421 -27.58 9.41 -35.82
CA ASN A 421 -26.75 8.38 -36.47
C ASN A 421 -25.92 7.58 -35.48
N LEU A 422 -25.40 8.22 -34.43
CA LEU A 422 -24.68 7.56 -33.34
C LEU A 422 -25.57 6.48 -32.70
N PHE A 423 -26.78 6.85 -32.29
CA PHE A 423 -27.70 5.90 -31.66
C PHE A 423 -28.20 4.81 -32.62
N SER A 424 -28.33 5.13 -33.92
CA SER A 424 -28.61 4.12 -34.95
C SER A 424 -27.50 3.07 -35.03
N ARG A 425 -26.23 3.51 -35.07
CA ARG A 425 -25.07 2.62 -35.09
C ARG A 425 -24.90 1.81 -33.80
N MET A 426 -25.42 2.31 -32.69
CA MET A 426 -25.48 1.58 -31.42
C MET A 426 -26.61 0.54 -31.37
N GLY A 427 -27.38 0.37 -32.45
CA GLY A 427 -28.39 -0.67 -32.60
C GLY A 427 -29.81 -0.24 -32.26
N LEU A 428 -30.09 1.07 -32.14
CA LEU A 428 -31.45 1.59 -31.99
C LEU A 428 -32.09 1.87 -33.37
N ASP A 429 -33.37 1.59 -33.53
CA ASP A 429 -34.13 1.99 -34.73
C ASP A 429 -34.52 3.46 -34.61
N THR A 430 -33.69 4.36 -35.17
CA THR A 430 -33.90 5.81 -35.06
C THR A 430 -34.70 6.34 -36.25
N LYS A 431 -35.72 7.16 -35.94
CA LYS A 431 -36.51 7.92 -36.92
C LYS A 431 -36.36 9.40 -36.59
N GLN A 432 -35.89 10.16 -37.56
CA GLN A 432 -35.84 11.61 -37.44
C GLN A 432 -37.25 12.19 -37.49
N THR A 433 -37.54 13.06 -36.54
CA THR A 433 -38.76 13.87 -36.52
C THR A 433 -38.61 15.02 -37.51
N ARG A 434 -39.68 15.34 -38.26
CA ARG A 434 -39.64 16.51 -39.14
C ARG A 434 -39.72 17.77 -38.27
N SER A 435 -38.81 18.70 -38.54
CA SER A 435 -38.57 19.90 -37.76
C SER A 435 -39.85 20.72 -37.46
N SER A 436 -39.91 21.28 -36.25
CA SER A 436 -40.66 22.48 -35.82
C SER A 436 -42.14 22.43 -35.40
N LYS A 437 -42.75 21.28 -35.12
CA LYS A 437 -44.09 21.25 -34.45
C LYS A 437 -44.21 20.43 -33.17
N ASP A 438 -43.26 19.55 -32.87
CA ASP A 438 -43.40 18.57 -31.78
C ASP A 438 -42.47 18.87 -30.60
N GLY A 439 -42.65 20.02 -29.95
CA GLY A 439 -42.19 20.25 -28.56
C GLY A 439 -40.68 20.14 -28.28
N GLY A 440 -39.81 20.20 -29.30
CA GLY A 440 -38.35 20.13 -29.12
C GLY A 440 -37.75 18.72 -29.09
N VAL A 441 -38.40 17.74 -29.73
CA VAL A 441 -37.84 16.40 -30.02
C VAL A 441 -36.93 16.44 -31.24
N ASP A 442 -35.67 16.05 -31.06
CA ASP A 442 -34.69 16.04 -32.15
C ASP A 442 -34.58 14.66 -32.82
N ALA A 443 -34.78 13.57 -32.07
CA ALA A 443 -34.94 12.23 -32.63
C ALA A 443 -35.81 11.31 -31.75
N ILE A 444 -36.53 10.39 -32.40
CA ILE A 444 -37.22 9.28 -31.72
C ILE A 444 -36.52 7.99 -32.09
N ALA A 445 -36.14 7.22 -31.09
CA ALA A 445 -35.50 5.92 -31.26
C ALA A 445 -36.36 4.81 -30.67
N PHE A 446 -36.31 3.62 -31.27
CA PHE A 446 -36.98 2.44 -30.76
C PHE A 446 -35.94 1.37 -30.42
N ASP A 447 -35.97 0.91 -29.17
CA ASP A 447 -35.21 -0.27 -28.77
C ASP A 447 -36.08 -1.51 -29.00
N SER A 448 -35.63 -2.39 -29.90
CA SER A 448 -36.36 -3.58 -30.32
C SER A 448 -36.17 -4.79 -29.39
N ARG A 449 -35.35 -4.66 -28.33
CA ARG A 449 -35.09 -5.75 -27.39
C ARG A 449 -36.37 -6.16 -26.66
N PRO A 450 -36.74 -7.46 -26.62
CA PRO A 450 -37.89 -7.92 -25.85
C PRO A 450 -37.71 -7.56 -24.36
N ILE A 451 -38.80 -7.19 -23.68
CA ILE A 451 -38.88 -6.88 -22.23
C ILE A 451 -38.30 -5.51 -21.82
N LEU A 452 -37.15 -5.09 -22.36
CA LEU A 452 -36.49 -3.81 -22.03
C LEU A 452 -36.73 -2.70 -23.08
N GLY A 453 -37.22 -3.09 -24.26
CA GLY A 453 -37.44 -2.20 -25.39
C GLY A 453 -38.55 -1.18 -25.18
N GLY A 454 -38.61 -0.19 -26.07
CA GLY A 454 -39.58 0.89 -25.99
C GLY A 454 -39.18 2.12 -26.79
N LYS A 455 -40.06 3.12 -26.77
CA LYS A 455 -39.85 4.40 -27.44
C LYS A 455 -38.92 5.27 -26.57
N ILE A 456 -37.88 5.79 -27.18
CA ILE A 456 -36.86 6.64 -26.56
C ILE A 456 -36.91 8.00 -27.26
N VAL A 457 -36.97 9.07 -26.47
CA VAL A 457 -36.88 10.45 -26.97
C VAL A 457 -35.46 10.96 -26.76
N ILE A 458 -34.86 11.47 -27.82
CA ILE A 458 -33.49 12.00 -27.80
C ILE A 458 -33.56 13.49 -28.11
N GLN A 459 -32.91 14.28 -27.28
CA GLN A 459 -32.75 15.72 -27.47
C GLN A 459 -31.26 16.07 -27.45
N ALA A 460 -30.82 16.82 -28.45
CA ALA A 460 -29.44 17.21 -28.67
C ALA A 460 -29.30 18.74 -28.59
N LYS A 461 -28.47 19.23 -27.67
CA LYS A 461 -28.20 20.66 -27.45
C LYS A 461 -26.74 20.98 -27.77
N ARG A 462 -26.50 21.58 -28.94
CA ARG A 462 -25.18 22.11 -29.33
C ARG A 462 -24.93 23.46 -28.66
N TYR A 463 -24.53 23.45 -27.38
CA TYR A 463 -24.39 24.65 -26.55
C TYR A 463 -22.93 24.91 -26.18
N LYS A 464 -22.59 26.20 -25.98
CA LYS A 464 -21.28 26.60 -25.42
C LYS A 464 -21.27 26.47 -23.89
N ASN A 465 -22.32 26.96 -23.24
CA ASN A 465 -22.43 27.05 -21.78
C ASN A 465 -23.12 25.83 -21.18
N THR A 466 -22.94 25.67 -19.87
CA THR A 466 -23.60 24.65 -19.06
C THR A 466 -25.11 24.62 -19.29
N VAL A 467 -25.64 23.42 -19.54
CA VAL A 467 -27.06 23.19 -19.77
C VAL A 467 -27.79 23.09 -18.42
N GLY A 468 -28.71 24.02 -18.19
CA GLY A 468 -29.51 24.11 -16.97
C GLY A 468 -30.69 23.15 -16.92
N VAL A 469 -31.35 23.11 -15.76
CA VAL A 469 -32.44 22.17 -15.44
C VAL A 469 -33.67 22.31 -16.33
N SER A 470 -33.87 23.46 -16.99
CA SER A 470 -34.98 23.68 -17.92
C SER A 470 -34.97 22.65 -19.06
N ALA A 471 -33.82 22.36 -19.65
CA ALA A 471 -33.72 21.40 -20.74
C ALA A 471 -34.14 19.98 -20.31
N ALA A 472 -33.76 19.55 -19.10
CA ALA A 472 -34.19 18.25 -18.57
C ALA A 472 -35.69 18.22 -18.24
N ARG A 473 -36.27 19.33 -17.76
CA ARG A 473 -37.73 19.45 -17.52
C ARG A 473 -38.52 19.39 -18.82
N ASP A 474 -38.06 20.10 -19.85
CA ASP A 474 -38.69 20.11 -21.16
C ASP A 474 -38.66 18.70 -21.77
N LEU A 475 -37.50 18.04 -21.75
CA LEU A 475 -37.35 16.65 -22.19
C LEU A 475 -38.31 15.72 -21.45
N TYR A 476 -38.43 15.87 -20.12
CA TYR A 476 -39.32 15.02 -19.33
C TYR A 476 -40.80 15.20 -19.70
N GLY A 477 -41.24 16.45 -19.90
CA GLY A 477 -42.60 16.73 -20.38
C GLY A 477 -42.87 16.10 -21.74
N THR A 478 -41.89 16.19 -22.64
CA THR A 478 -41.94 15.58 -23.97
C THR A 478 -41.98 14.06 -23.92
N MET A 479 -41.22 13.41 -23.03
CA MET A 479 -41.29 11.96 -22.85
C MET A 479 -42.68 11.49 -22.44
N ILE A 480 -43.33 12.20 -21.51
CA ILE A 480 -44.68 11.87 -21.05
C ILE A 480 -45.67 12.02 -22.20
N ASN A 481 -45.59 13.12 -22.96
CA ASN A 481 -46.47 13.38 -24.10
C ASN A 481 -46.30 12.34 -25.22
N GLU A 482 -45.06 11.91 -25.48
CA GLU A 482 -44.74 10.94 -26.53
C GLU A 482 -44.95 9.47 -26.10
N GLY A 483 -45.23 9.22 -24.81
CA GLY A 483 -45.31 7.87 -24.24
C GLY A 483 -43.97 7.13 -24.23
N ALA A 484 -42.87 7.86 -24.11
CA ALA A 484 -41.52 7.31 -24.15
C ALA A 484 -41.11 6.70 -22.81
N SER A 485 -40.50 5.51 -22.85
CA SER A 485 -40.00 4.81 -21.66
C SER A 485 -38.68 5.38 -21.16
N LYS A 486 -37.91 6.07 -22.01
CA LYS A 486 -36.64 6.69 -21.67
C LYS A 486 -36.39 7.98 -22.48
N GLY A 487 -35.71 8.94 -21.86
CA GLY A 487 -35.22 10.16 -22.49
C GLY A 487 -33.70 10.19 -22.48
N ILE A 488 -33.09 10.78 -23.50
CA ILE A 488 -31.65 11.00 -23.58
C ILE A 488 -31.42 12.46 -23.93
N LEU A 489 -30.75 13.19 -23.03
CA LEU A 489 -30.29 14.55 -23.28
C LEU A 489 -28.80 14.50 -23.63
N VAL A 490 -28.43 15.02 -24.79
CA VAL A 490 -27.06 15.06 -25.30
C VAL A 490 -26.62 16.52 -25.44
N THR A 491 -25.42 16.87 -25.00
CA THR A 491 -24.87 18.22 -25.17
C THR A 491 -23.40 18.20 -25.57
N THR A 492 -22.95 19.27 -26.23
CA THR A 492 -21.52 19.56 -26.46
C THR A 492 -20.84 20.20 -25.25
N SER A 493 -21.58 20.61 -24.23
CA SER A 493 -21.08 21.26 -23.00
C SER A 493 -21.24 20.33 -21.79
N SER A 494 -21.40 20.88 -20.58
CA SER A 494 -21.66 20.15 -19.34
C SER A 494 -23.07 20.43 -18.79
N TYR A 495 -23.51 19.69 -17.79
CA TYR A 495 -24.77 19.93 -17.08
C TYR A 495 -24.53 20.56 -15.71
N GLY A 496 -25.48 21.39 -15.25
CA GLY A 496 -25.45 21.94 -13.89
C GLY A 496 -25.88 20.93 -12.82
N PRO A 497 -25.55 21.16 -11.54
CA PRO A 497 -25.92 20.26 -10.44
C PRO A 497 -27.44 20.03 -10.35
N ASP A 498 -28.25 21.07 -10.52
CA ASP A 498 -29.72 20.98 -10.52
C ASP A 498 -30.27 20.07 -11.63
N THR A 499 -29.58 20.00 -12.77
CA THR A 499 -29.97 19.14 -13.91
C THR A 499 -29.74 17.67 -13.58
N PHE A 500 -28.61 17.36 -12.92
CA PHE A 500 -28.32 16.02 -12.42
C PHE A 500 -29.31 15.60 -11.33
N GLU A 501 -29.59 16.49 -10.37
CA GLU A 501 -30.54 16.24 -9.29
C GLU A 501 -31.95 15.97 -9.82
N PHE A 502 -32.42 16.78 -10.78
CA PHE A 502 -33.74 16.58 -11.39
C PHE A 502 -33.86 15.25 -12.14
N SER A 503 -32.79 14.80 -12.80
CA SER A 503 -32.79 13.61 -13.67
C SER A 503 -32.61 12.30 -12.90
N LYS A 504 -32.07 12.33 -11.68
CA LYS A 504 -31.69 11.16 -10.88
C LYS A 504 -32.78 10.10 -10.70
N ASP A 505 -34.02 10.53 -10.43
CA ASP A 505 -35.16 9.62 -10.18
C ASP A 505 -36.11 9.53 -11.37
N LYS A 506 -35.67 9.97 -12.55
CA LYS A 506 -36.45 9.97 -13.78
C LYS A 506 -35.77 9.07 -14.82
N PRO A 507 -36.52 8.51 -15.78
CA PRO A 507 -35.94 7.74 -16.86
C PRO A 507 -35.22 8.64 -17.90
N ILE A 508 -34.34 9.52 -17.45
CA ILE A 508 -33.58 10.48 -18.26
C ILE A 508 -32.09 10.16 -18.13
N GLU A 509 -31.43 9.93 -19.26
CA GLU A 509 -29.98 9.82 -19.34
C GLU A 509 -29.39 11.17 -19.75
N LEU A 510 -28.32 11.58 -19.07
CA LEU A 510 -27.56 12.80 -19.40
C LEU A 510 -26.23 12.40 -20.03
N ILE A 511 -25.98 12.85 -21.25
CA ILE A 511 -24.73 12.66 -21.99
C ILE A 511 -24.12 14.04 -22.24
N ASP A 512 -23.01 14.32 -21.59
CA ASP A 512 -22.27 15.59 -21.74
C ASP A 512 -21.24 15.50 -22.87
N GLY A 513 -20.48 16.57 -23.10
CA GLY A 513 -19.50 16.62 -24.18
C GLY A 513 -18.45 15.50 -24.11
N GLY A 514 -18.00 15.15 -22.91
CA GLY A 514 -17.07 14.02 -22.70
C GLY A 514 -17.73 12.68 -23.03
N GLY A 515 -18.92 12.44 -22.50
CA GLY A 515 -19.70 11.24 -22.78
C GLY A 515 -20.04 11.06 -24.27
N LEU A 516 -20.35 12.16 -24.97
CA LEU A 516 -20.63 12.14 -26.41
C LEU A 516 -19.40 11.72 -27.22
N LEU A 517 -18.22 12.29 -26.92
CA LEU A 517 -16.97 11.93 -27.59
C LEU A 517 -16.62 10.45 -27.37
N TYR A 518 -16.84 9.94 -26.16
CA TYR A 518 -16.66 8.53 -25.86
C TYR A 518 -17.57 7.64 -26.72
N LEU A 519 -18.86 7.95 -26.80
CA LEU A 519 -19.81 7.16 -27.59
C LEU A 519 -19.53 7.19 -29.09
N LEU A 520 -19.13 8.34 -29.64
CA LEU A 520 -18.71 8.45 -31.04
C LEU A 520 -17.50 7.55 -31.33
N ASN A 521 -16.53 7.50 -30.42
CA ASN A 521 -15.36 6.64 -30.57
C ASN A 521 -15.74 5.14 -30.58
N GLN A 522 -16.69 4.72 -29.74
CA GLN A 522 -17.18 3.32 -29.72
C GLN A 522 -17.77 2.87 -31.06
N VAL A 523 -18.35 3.79 -31.84
CA VAL A 523 -18.87 3.50 -33.19
C VAL A 523 -17.88 3.83 -34.31
N GLY A 524 -16.61 4.05 -33.97
CA GLY A 524 -15.51 4.33 -34.91
C GLY A 524 -15.49 5.74 -35.49
N VAL A 525 -16.21 6.69 -34.89
CA VAL A 525 -16.26 8.10 -35.32
C VAL A 525 -15.33 8.93 -34.45
N LYS A 526 -14.26 9.46 -35.06
CA LYS A 526 -13.34 10.39 -34.38
C LYS A 526 -13.88 11.81 -34.50
N ALA A 527 -14.02 12.52 -33.39
CA ALA A 527 -14.45 13.91 -33.32
C ALA A 527 -13.76 14.64 -32.17
N LYS A 528 -13.84 15.98 -32.15
CA LYS A 528 -13.38 16.82 -31.04
C LYS A 528 -14.42 17.88 -30.70
N ILE A 529 -14.35 18.43 -29.49
CA ILE A 529 -15.16 19.58 -29.08
C ILE A 529 -14.18 20.68 -28.66
N VAL A 530 -14.09 21.72 -29.48
CA VAL A 530 -13.38 22.96 -29.15
C VAL A 530 -14.42 24.07 -29.11
N LEU A 531 -14.64 24.61 -27.91
CA LEU A 531 -15.59 25.70 -27.70
C LEU A 531 -15.03 26.98 -28.36
N PRO A 532 -15.80 27.68 -29.21
CA PRO A 532 -15.35 28.96 -29.75
C PRO A 532 -15.31 30.01 -28.64
N GLU A 533 -14.28 30.85 -28.64
CA GLU A 533 -14.14 32.01 -27.73
C GLU A 533 -15.43 32.86 -27.62
#